data_AF-A0AB73BF41-F1
#
_entry.id   AF-A0AB73BF41-F1
#
_cell.length_a   1.000
_cell.length_b   1.000
_cell.length_c   1.000
_cell.angle_alpha   90.00
_cell.angle_beta   90.00
_cell.angle_gamma   90.00
#
_symmetry.space_group_name_H-M   'P 1'
#
loop_
_entity.id
_entity.type
_entity.pdbx_description
1 polymer ?
#
loop_
_entity_poly.entity_id
_entity_poly.type
_entity_poly.pdbx_seq_one_letter_code
_entity_poly.pdbx_strand_id
1 'polypeptide(L)'
;MSKDKAITLFGENAINLYLQGSDIWNKWVKDNPDANVYFTGVDFSKFHQDGMYSANFKGFCFPSGVIDFSDAIFGNGLVSFTEASFNGFAVLFKNTDFGNGDVNFYFTKFLEASVSFQNAKFGAGNISFNEAMFGGAIDFSNITIEDGNLNFYGAYFDATILNFTFMTINGGFNFLYAKNTENIREISFKYSNFNGYCEITNSSFSCVVDLTQTKMANHVSLEGLVCEPIEVSHYKFLKKTFDKDNISRFRRLKELAENNKDHERALDFHAKEMRSKRFHENTTYTGLFFDYSFDLLSNYGRSELRPFIALVVIWFLFALFYLLISPIATVCFDGYCLKLGEALSFSGGQVIPIIPGSQLARAESIKKLFSGNLTPLIHLLTFLQSLISFTLFFLIGLALRNRFRI
;
A
#
# COMPACT_ATOMS: atom_id res chain seq x y z
N MET A 1 15.02 -36.61 28.37
CA MET A 1 16.10 -36.40 27.38
C MET A 1 16.68 -35.02 27.63
N SER A 2 17.94 -34.97 28.07
CA SER A 2 18.74 -33.76 28.13
C SER A 2 18.71 -33.10 26.74
N LYS A 3 18.26 -31.85 26.62
CA LYS A 3 18.54 -31.06 25.42
C LYS A 3 20.04 -30.84 25.44
N ASP A 4 20.79 -31.61 24.66
CA ASP A 4 22.20 -31.34 24.44
C ASP A 4 22.33 -29.88 24.03
N LYS A 5 23.11 -29.15 24.81
CA LYS A 5 23.26 -27.70 24.67
C LYS A 5 23.84 -27.46 23.28
N ALA A 6 23.09 -26.73 22.44
CA ALA A 6 23.52 -26.36 21.10
C ALA A 6 24.95 -25.83 21.13
N ILE A 7 25.80 -26.33 20.23
CA ILE A 7 27.20 -25.92 20.14
C ILE A 7 27.25 -24.42 19.83
N THR A 8 28.16 -23.72 20.49
CA THR A 8 28.38 -22.30 20.24
C THR A 8 29.78 -22.11 19.65
N LEU A 9 29.84 -21.61 18.43
CA LEU A 9 31.07 -21.23 17.74
C LEU A 9 31.26 -19.72 17.88
N PHE A 10 32.34 -19.29 18.53
CA PHE A 10 32.59 -17.87 18.82
C PHE A 10 34.09 -17.55 18.87
N GLY A 11 34.42 -16.27 18.73
CA GLY A 11 35.79 -15.76 18.83
C GLY A 11 36.74 -16.36 17.78
N GLU A 12 37.97 -16.67 18.18
CA GLU A 12 38.99 -17.22 17.28
C GLU A 12 38.58 -18.54 16.64
N ASN A 13 37.78 -19.37 17.31
CA ASN A 13 37.31 -20.63 16.73
C ASN A 13 36.40 -20.40 15.52
N ALA A 14 35.51 -19.40 15.60
CA ALA A 14 34.65 -19.03 14.48
C ALA A 14 35.46 -18.48 13.30
N ILE A 15 36.43 -17.63 13.61
CA ILE A 15 37.32 -17.02 12.61
C ILE A 15 38.18 -18.10 11.93
N ASN A 16 38.83 -18.98 12.70
CA ASN A 16 39.68 -20.04 12.15
C ASN A 16 38.90 -21.02 11.27
N LEU A 17 37.62 -21.28 11.57
CA LEU A 17 36.77 -22.09 10.70
C LEU A 17 36.35 -21.30 9.45
N TYR A 18 35.99 -20.03 9.58
CA TYR A 18 35.65 -19.15 8.46
C TYR A 18 36.82 -19.04 7.46
N LEU A 19 38.05 -18.87 7.94
CA LEU A 19 39.25 -18.74 7.11
C LEU A 19 39.59 -20.01 6.32
N GLN A 20 39.00 -21.16 6.67
CA GLN A 20 39.13 -22.40 5.90
C GLN A 20 38.22 -22.45 4.66
N GLY A 21 37.35 -21.45 4.47
CA GLY A 21 36.48 -21.33 3.30
C GLY A 21 35.16 -22.09 3.42
N SER A 22 34.28 -21.84 2.44
CA SER A 22 32.89 -22.30 2.45
C SER A 22 32.76 -23.82 2.46
N ASP A 23 33.64 -24.57 1.79
CA ASP A 23 33.54 -26.03 1.73
C ASP A 23 33.69 -26.68 3.12
N ILE A 24 34.70 -26.26 3.87
CA ILE A 24 34.98 -26.78 5.21
C ILE A 24 33.93 -26.27 6.20
N TRP A 25 33.59 -24.98 6.12
CA TRP A 25 32.51 -24.40 6.91
C TRP A 25 31.18 -25.14 6.73
N ASN A 26 30.76 -25.34 5.48
CA ASN A 26 29.49 -25.98 5.15
C ASN A 26 29.45 -27.45 5.59
N LYS A 27 30.60 -28.15 5.56
CA LYS A 27 30.72 -29.50 6.12
C LYS A 27 30.53 -29.48 7.64
N TRP A 28 31.18 -28.55 8.34
CA TRP A 28 31.01 -28.40 9.79
C TRP A 28 29.55 -28.08 10.16
N VAL A 29 28.86 -27.23 9.39
CA VAL A 29 27.45 -26.91 9.61
C VAL A 29 26.54 -28.12 9.41
N LYS A 30 26.84 -29.02 8.47
CA LYS A 30 26.09 -30.28 8.32
C LYS A 30 26.19 -31.17 9.56
N ASP A 31 27.36 -31.17 10.21
CA ASP A 31 27.60 -31.93 11.43
C ASP A 31 27.05 -31.20 12.69
N ASN A 32 26.81 -29.89 12.60
CA ASN A 32 26.38 -29.02 13.70
C ASN A 32 25.21 -28.11 13.29
N PRO A 33 24.07 -28.69 12.85
CA PRO A 33 23.00 -27.93 12.19
C PRO A 33 22.33 -26.92 13.11
N ASP A 34 22.34 -27.11 14.43
CA ASP A 34 21.67 -26.24 15.40
C ASP A 34 22.63 -25.31 16.15
N ALA A 35 23.87 -25.18 15.69
CA ALA A 35 24.87 -24.37 16.37
C ALA A 35 24.56 -22.87 16.33
N ASN A 36 24.97 -22.15 17.37
CA ASN A 36 25.02 -20.69 17.36
C ASN A 36 26.40 -20.23 16.87
N VAL A 37 26.45 -19.15 16.09
CA VAL A 37 27.68 -18.59 15.53
C VAL A 37 27.77 -17.12 15.90
N TYR A 38 28.80 -16.74 16.66
CA TYR A 38 29.05 -15.38 17.10
C TYR A 38 30.35 -14.84 16.50
N PHE A 39 30.20 -13.89 15.59
CA PHE A 39 31.22 -12.98 15.09
C PHE A 39 31.11 -11.58 15.73
N THR A 40 30.48 -11.50 16.90
CA THR A 40 30.28 -10.24 17.63
C THR A 40 31.61 -9.54 17.89
N GLY A 41 31.73 -8.27 17.49
CA GLY A 41 32.95 -7.46 17.68
C GLY A 41 34.15 -7.89 16.84
N VAL A 42 33.99 -8.81 15.88
CA VAL A 42 35.09 -9.27 15.02
C VAL A 42 35.45 -8.20 14.00
N ASP A 43 36.75 -7.94 13.89
CA ASP A 43 37.32 -7.04 12.90
C ASP A 43 37.84 -7.86 11.71
N PHE A 44 36.98 -8.04 10.70
CA PHE A 44 37.28 -8.79 9.48
C PHE A 44 38.30 -8.10 8.58
N SER A 45 38.52 -6.79 8.76
CA SER A 45 39.49 -6.03 7.97
C SER A 45 40.94 -6.54 8.16
N LYS A 46 41.18 -7.24 9.27
CA LYS A 46 42.47 -7.88 9.61
C LYS A 46 42.74 -9.17 8.87
N PHE A 47 41.72 -9.79 8.28
CA PHE A 47 41.84 -11.10 7.64
C PHE A 47 41.83 -11.04 6.11
N HIS A 48 42.00 -9.85 5.53
CA HIS A 48 42.21 -9.67 4.11
C HIS A 48 43.51 -10.37 3.67
N GLN A 49 43.40 -11.47 2.92
CA GLN A 49 44.54 -12.18 2.33
C GLN A 49 44.82 -11.65 0.92
N ASP A 50 46.10 -11.47 0.61
CA ASP A 50 46.66 -11.28 -0.74
C ASP A 50 45.87 -10.38 -1.72
N GLY A 51 45.79 -9.08 -1.39
CA GLY A 51 45.43 -8.04 -2.36
C GLY A 51 43.95 -7.95 -2.74
N MET A 52 43.09 -8.83 -2.21
CA MET A 52 41.63 -8.66 -2.24
C MET A 52 41.14 -8.14 -0.89
N TYR A 53 40.83 -6.84 -0.85
CA TYR A 53 40.22 -6.15 0.30
C TYR A 53 38.75 -6.55 0.46
N SER A 54 38.44 -7.81 0.80
CA SER A 54 37.03 -8.22 0.87
C SER A 54 36.76 -9.31 1.90
N ALA A 55 35.85 -9.04 2.82
CA ALA A 55 35.20 -10.09 3.61
C ALA A 55 34.23 -10.87 2.73
N ASN A 56 34.40 -12.19 2.65
CA ASN A 56 33.70 -13.01 1.66
C ASN A 56 33.08 -14.27 2.28
N PHE A 57 31.75 -14.26 2.33
CA PHE A 57 30.88 -15.35 2.77
C PHE A 57 30.10 -15.96 1.60
N LYS A 58 30.59 -15.81 0.36
CA LYS A 58 29.91 -16.35 -0.82
C LYS A 58 29.67 -17.86 -0.68
N GLY A 59 28.41 -18.28 -0.79
CA GLY A 59 28.01 -19.69 -0.73
C GLY A 59 28.13 -20.34 0.65
N PHE A 60 28.33 -19.56 1.73
CA PHE A 60 28.33 -20.11 3.09
C PHE A 60 26.91 -20.48 3.52
N CYS A 61 26.76 -21.67 4.11
CA CYS A 61 25.57 -22.13 4.81
C CYS A 61 25.78 -21.93 6.30
N PHE A 62 24.90 -21.19 6.96
CA PHE A 62 24.90 -21.01 8.40
C PHE A 62 23.90 -21.96 9.07
N PRO A 63 24.19 -22.41 10.31
CA PRO A 63 23.30 -23.28 11.07
C PRO A 63 21.98 -22.61 11.45
N SER A 64 21.05 -23.38 12.02
CA SER A 64 19.70 -22.96 12.44
C SER A 64 19.69 -22.16 13.76
N GLY A 65 20.82 -22.10 14.46
CA GLY A 65 20.98 -21.28 15.66
C GLY A 65 21.08 -19.79 15.36
N VAL A 66 21.42 -19.00 16.38
CA VAL A 66 21.62 -17.56 16.26
C VAL A 66 22.91 -17.28 15.52
N ILE A 67 22.85 -16.41 14.50
CA ILE A 67 24.01 -15.93 13.76
C ILE A 67 24.18 -14.44 14.05
N ASP A 68 25.31 -14.05 14.61
CA ASP A 68 25.50 -12.71 15.15
C ASP A 68 26.81 -12.08 14.69
N PHE A 69 26.71 -11.00 13.92
CA PHE A 69 27.78 -10.12 13.45
C PHE A 69 27.70 -8.73 14.13
N SER A 70 26.98 -8.60 15.24
CA SER A 70 26.80 -7.31 15.91
C SER A 70 28.15 -6.72 16.32
N ASP A 71 28.30 -5.41 16.20
CA ASP A 71 29.52 -4.66 16.50
C ASP A 71 30.77 -5.09 15.67
N ALA A 72 30.60 -5.93 14.64
CA ALA A 72 31.68 -6.32 13.75
C ALA A 72 32.11 -5.17 12.84
N ILE A 73 33.36 -5.22 12.38
CA ILE A 73 33.96 -4.27 11.44
C ILE A 73 34.41 -5.06 10.21
N PHE A 74 33.78 -4.83 9.05
CA PHE A 74 34.20 -5.45 7.80
C PHE A 74 35.38 -4.71 7.15
N GLY A 75 35.49 -3.41 7.39
CA GLY A 75 36.52 -2.56 6.77
C GLY A 75 36.19 -2.23 5.31
N ASN A 76 37.10 -1.50 4.65
CA ASN A 76 36.87 -1.06 3.28
C ASN A 76 37.07 -2.19 2.27
N GLY A 77 36.26 -2.15 1.21
CA GLY A 77 36.25 -3.02 0.06
C GLY A 77 34.95 -3.82 -0.05
N LEU A 78 34.93 -4.82 -0.92
CA LEU A 78 33.72 -5.58 -1.20
C LEU A 78 33.37 -6.48 -0.01
N VAL A 79 32.13 -6.41 0.50
CA VAL A 79 31.60 -7.40 1.45
C VAL A 79 30.57 -8.25 0.73
N SER A 80 30.78 -9.57 0.65
CA SER A 80 29.90 -10.46 -0.12
C SER A 80 29.33 -11.60 0.72
N PHE A 81 28.00 -11.66 0.79
CA PHE A 81 27.19 -12.78 1.26
C PHE A 81 26.43 -13.44 0.11
N THR A 82 26.88 -13.21 -1.13
CA THR A 82 26.25 -13.75 -2.35
C THR A 82 25.98 -15.25 -2.23
N GLU A 83 24.77 -15.70 -2.51
CA GLU A 83 24.34 -17.11 -2.42
C GLU A 83 24.51 -17.77 -1.04
N ALA A 84 24.76 -16.99 0.03
CA ALA A 84 24.77 -17.52 1.39
C ALA A 84 23.36 -17.95 1.83
N SER A 85 23.29 -18.93 2.72
CA SER A 85 22.03 -19.43 3.30
C SER A 85 22.07 -19.35 4.81
N PHE A 86 21.19 -18.55 5.40
CA PHE A 86 20.97 -18.46 6.83
C PHE A 86 19.73 -19.28 7.20
N ASN A 87 19.97 -20.43 7.82
CA ASN A 87 18.91 -21.39 8.13
C ASN A 87 18.30 -21.20 9.53
N GLY A 88 18.79 -20.21 10.27
CA GLY A 88 18.34 -19.94 11.64
C GLY A 88 17.22 -18.94 11.75
N PHE A 89 16.82 -18.68 12.99
CA PHE A 89 15.69 -17.81 13.31
C PHE A 89 16.09 -16.34 13.53
N ALA A 90 17.39 -16.05 13.71
CA ALA A 90 17.90 -14.71 13.93
C ALA A 90 19.27 -14.50 13.28
N VAL A 91 19.39 -13.44 12.47
CA VAL A 91 20.65 -12.96 11.88
C VAL A 91 20.84 -11.50 12.25
N LEU A 92 21.91 -11.21 13.00
CA LEU A 92 22.13 -9.88 13.60
C LEU A 92 23.36 -9.22 12.98
N PHE A 93 23.19 -8.00 12.46
CA PHE A 93 24.22 -7.08 11.99
C PHE A 93 24.09 -5.74 12.73
N LYS A 94 23.80 -5.78 14.03
CA LYS A 94 23.51 -4.57 14.81
C LYS A 94 24.78 -3.79 15.09
N ASN A 95 24.74 -2.47 14.90
CA ASN A 95 25.90 -1.58 15.06
C ASN A 95 27.13 -1.99 14.21
N THR A 96 26.94 -2.83 13.18
CA THR A 96 28.04 -3.30 12.31
C THR A 96 28.53 -2.16 11.43
N ASP A 97 29.85 -2.06 11.28
CA ASP A 97 30.51 -1.15 10.35
C ASP A 97 30.92 -1.91 9.08
N PHE A 98 30.23 -1.65 7.97
CA PHE A 98 30.53 -2.26 6.68
C PHE A 98 31.66 -1.55 5.92
N GLY A 99 32.15 -0.39 6.40
CA GLY A 99 33.16 0.41 5.71
C GLY A 99 32.71 0.96 4.36
N ASN A 100 33.67 1.43 3.56
CA ASN A 100 33.44 1.86 2.17
C ASN A 100 33.62 0.69 1.21
N GLY A 101 32.68 0.49 0.30
CA GLY A 101 32.67 -0.56 -0.70
C GLY A 101 31.28 -1.17 -0.87
N ASP A 102 31.08 -1.93 -1.94
CA ASP A 102 29.79 -2.59 -2.17
C ASP A 102 29.54 -3.70 -1.14
N VAL A 103 28.29 -3.83 -0.68
CA VAL A 103 27.82 -4.90 0.20
C VAL A 103 26.76 -5.73 -0.52
N ASN A 104 27.08 -6.98 -0.82
CA ASN A 104 26.30 -7.83 -1.71
C ASN A 104 25.68 -9.03 -1.01
N PHE A 105 24.35 -9.04 -0.93
CA PHE A 105 23.47 -10.15 -0.50
C PHE A 105 22.70 -10.74 -1.67
N TYR A 106 23.29 -10.74 -2.87
CA TYR A 106 22.66 -11.27 -4.08
C TYR A 106 22.32 -12.76 -3.93
N PHE A 107 21.06 -13.15 -4.17
CA PHE A 107 20.58 -14.53 -3.97
C PHE A 107 20.79 -15.09 -2.56
N THR A 108 21.01 -14.25 -1.54
CA THR A 108 21.11 -14.70 -0.16
C THR A 108 19.74 -15.16 0.35
N LYS A 109 19.72 -16.27 1.10
CA LYS A 109 18.49 -16.83 1.68
C LYS A 109 18.49 -16.62 3.19
N PHE A 110 17.66 -15.69 3.66
CA PHE A 110 17.34 -15.50 5.06
C PHE A 110 16.03 -16.22 5.37
N LEU A 111 16.06 -17.57 5.43
CA LEU A 111 14.89 -18.46 5.39
C LEU A 111 13.79 -18.05 6.38
N GLU A 112 13.79 -18.57 7.60
CA GLU A 112 12.84 -18.13 8.64
C GLU A 112 13.46 -17.04 9.55
N ALA A 113 14.64 -16.55 9.16
CA ALA A 113 15.44 -15.64 9.96
C ALA A 113 14.80 -14.25 10.04
N SER A 114 14.61 -13.76 11.26
CA SER A 114 14.50 -12.32 11.47
C SER A 114 15.89 -11.68 11.34
N VAL A 115 16.01 -10.68 10.46
CA VAL A 115 17.29 -10.04 10.10
C VAL A 115 17.31 -8.61 10.61
N SER A 116 18.35 -8.23 11.36
CA SER A 116 18.47 -6.87 11.91
C SER A 116 19.79 -6.23 11.55
N PHE A 117 19.72 -5.13 10.81
CA PHE A 117 20.80 -4.19 10.51
C PHE A 117 20.69 -2.92 11.38
N GLN A 118 20.01 -3.01 12.53
CA GLN A 118 19.76 -1.84 13.38
C GLN A 118 21.06 -1.09 13.71
N ASN A 119 21.06 0.22 13.47
CA ASN A 119 22.23 1.11 13.64
C ASN A 119 23.48 0.71 12.82
N ALA A 120 23.36 -0.14 11.81
CA ALA A 120 24.49 -0.47 10.93
C ALA A 120 24.91 0.76 10.11
N LYS A 121 26.21 0.84 9.83
CA LYS A 121 26.81 1.90 9.01
C LYS A 121 27.29 1.31 7.70
N PHE A 122 26.85 1.92 6.61
CA PHE A 122 27.35 1.65 5.27
C PHE A 122 28.03 2.93 4.77
N GLY A 123 29.31 2.82 4.43
CA GLY A 123 30.07 3.92 3.84
C GLY A 123 29.65 4.16 2.38
N ALA A 124 30.58 4.64 1.57
CA ALA A 124 30.36 4.79 0.14
C ALA A 124 30.35 3.42 -0.57
N GLY A 125 29.23 3.05 -1.20
CA GLY A 125 29.09 1.81 -1.96
C GLY A 125 27.63 1.37 -2.08
N ASN A 126 27.32 0.49 -3.02
CA ASN A 126 25.97 -0.03 -3.19
C ASN A 126 25.70 -1.20 -2.23
N ILE A 127 24.51 -1.23 -1.64
CA ILE A 127 23.98 -2.35 -0.88
C ILE A 127 22.96 -3.06 -1.76
N SER A 128 23.17 -4.35 -2.01
CA SER A 128 22.33 -5.15 -2.90
C SER A 128 21.74 -6.36 -2.18
N PHE A 129 20.42 -6.39 -2.08
CA PHE A 129 19.61 -7.55 -1.71
C PHE A 129 18.84 -8.09 -2.94
N ASN A 130 19.38 -7.87 -4.14
CA ASN A 130 18.72 -8.30 -5.36
C ASN A 130 18.53 -9.82 -5.36
N GLU A 131 17.32 -10.27 -5.70
CA GLU A 131 16.91 -11.68 -5.68
C GLU A 131 17.15 -12.40 -4.32
N ALA A 132 17.35 -11.65 -3.23
CA ALA A 132 17.41 -12.22 -1.89
C ALA A 132 16.03 -12.71 -1.43
N MET A 133 16.01 -13.71 -0.55
CA MET A 133 14.79 -14.24 0.06
C MET A 133 14.77 -13.93 1.54
N PHE A 134 13.69 -13.32 2.02
CA PHE A 134 13.46 -13.03 3.42
C PHE A 134 12.16 -13.66 3.90
N GLY A 135 12.20 -14.59 4.85
CA GLY A 135 10.99 -15.15 5.45
C GLY A 135 10.70 -14.70 6.89
N GLY A 136 11.65 -14.06 7.57
CA GLY A 136 11.41 -13.40 8.87
C GLY A 136 11.34 -11.88 8.77
N ALA A 137 11.10 -11.21 9.91
CA ALA A 137 11.05 -9.75 9.97
C ALA A 137 12.40 -9.12 9.59
N ILE A 138 12.37 -7.93 8.98
CA ILE A 138 13.58 -7.21 8.57
C ILE A 138 13.61 -5.85 9.25
N ASP A 139 14.75 -5.51 9.85
CA ASP A 139 14.96 -4.25 10.56
C ASP A 139 16.20 -3.51 10.07
N PHE A 140 15.99 -2.44 9.32
CA PHE A 140 16.98 -1.44 8.89
C PHE A 140 16.84 -0.13 9.68
N SER A 141 16.29 -0.17 10.90
CA SER A 141 16.13 1.07 11.66
C SER A 141 17.47 1.74 11.97
N ASN A 142 17.50 3.08 11.90
CA ASN A 142 18.69 3.91 12.17
C ASN A 142 19.92 3.61 11.30
N ILE A 143 19.77 3.02 10.10
CA ILE A 143 20.93 2.86 9.21
C ILE A 143 21.33 4.20 8.59
N THR A 144 22.61 4.34 8.29
CA THR A 144 23.13 5.42 7.44
C THR A 144 23.88 4.81 6.27
N ILE A 145 23.54 5.27 5.06
CA ILE A 145 24.25 4.97 3.81
C ILE A 145 24.86 6.29 3.32
N GLU A 146 26.18 6.41 3.45
CA GLU A 146 26.90 7.66 3.16
C GLU A 146 26.85 8.03 1.68
N ASP A 147 27.05 7.08 0.79
CA ASP A 147 26.86 7.22 -0.65
C ASP A 147 26.55 5.85 -1.25
N GLY A 148 25.77 5.79 -2.32
CA GLY A 148 25.35 4.55 -2.96
C GLY A 148 23.92 4.12 -2.66
N ASN A 149 23.46 3.10 -3.39
CA ASN A 149 22.06 2.71 -3.45
C ASN A 149 21.75 1.51 -2.55
N LEU A 150 20.55 1.46 -1.97
CA LEU A 150 19.98 0.28 -1.34
C LEU A 150 18.97 -0.39 -2.28
N ASN A 151 19.26 -1.62 -2.72
CA ASN A 151 18.51 -2.29 -3.78
C ASN A 151 17.86 -3.60 -3.32
N PHE A 152 16.58 -3.78 -3.63
CA PHE A 152 15.79 -5.00 -3.40
C PHE A 152 15.18 -5.53 -4.70
N TYR A 153 15.87 -5.37 -5.83
CA TYR A 153 15.33 -5.76 -7.14
C TYR A 153 15.02 -7.26 -7.16
N GLY A 154 13.76 -7.62 -7.44
CA GLY A 154 13.34 -9.01 -7.56
C GLY A 154 13.37 -9.81 -6.24
N ALA A 155 13.64 -9.16 -5.10
CA ALA A 155 13.71 -9.80 -3.79
C ALA A 155 12.35 -10.41 -3.41
N TYR A 156 12.39 -11.54 -2.72
CA TYR A 156 11.21 -12.30 -2.30
C TYR A 156 10.95 -12.12 -0.81
N PHE A 157 9.75 -11.69 -0.45
CA PHE A 157 9.36 -11.38 0.93
C PHE A 157 8.24 -12.31 1.42
N ASP A 158 8.60 -13.38 2.14
CA ASP A 158 7.68 -14.07 3.07
C ASP A 158 7.59 -13.35 4.42
N ALA A 159 8.48 -12.38 4.64
CA ALA A 159 8.51 -11.50 5.80
C ALA A 159 7.16 -10.80 6.05
N THR A 160 6.79 -10.69 7.32
CA THR A 160 5.57 -10.00 7.74
C THR A 160 5.81 -8.52 8.10
N ILE A 161 7.02 -8.15 8.50
CA ILE A 161 7.36 -6.82 9.01
C ILE A 161 8.64 -6.33 8.34
N LEU A 162 8.59 -5.13 7.78
CA LEU A 162 9.71 -4.40 7.19
C LEU A 162 9.88 -3.04 7.89
N ASN A 163 10.88 -2.93 8.77
CA ASN A 163 11.19 -1.70 9.48
C ASN A 163 12.34 -0.95 8.81
N PHE A 164 12.04 0.21 8.21
CA PHE A 164 12.97 1.12 7.55
C PHE A 164 12.93 2.52 8.20
N THR A 165 12.66 2.59 9.50
CA THR A 165 12.50 3.87 10.22
C THR A 165 13.85 4.53 10.49
N PHE A 166 13.86 5.87 10.54
CA PHE A 166 15.06 6.68 10.85
C PHE A 166 16.28 6.41 9.94
N MET A 167 16.07 5.91 8.74
CA MET A 167 17.18 5.72 7.79
C MET A 167 17.65 7.04 7.22
N THR A 168 18.94 7.16 6.93
CA THR A 168 19.48 8.20 6.06
C THR A 168 20.15 7.56 4.85
N ILE A 169 19.61 7.84 3.65
CA ILE A 169 20.13 7.32 2.39
C ILE A 169 20.51 8.51 1.51
N ASN A 170 21.80 8.61 1.18
CA ASN A 170 22.31 9.68 0.32
C ASN A 170 22.20 9.34 -1.18
N GLY A 171 22.37 8.08 -1.55
CA GLY A 171 22.05 7.58 -2.88
C GLY A 171 20.57 7.19 -3.01
N GLY A 172 20.27 6.22 -3.87
CA GLY A 172 18.91 5.78 -4.17
C GLY A 172 18.39 4.64 -3.32
N PHE A 173 17.08 4.59 -3.14
CA PHE A 173 16.36 3.43 -2.58
C PHE A 173 15.52 2.77 -3.68
N ASN A 174 15.77 1.49 -3.94
CA ASN A 174 15.11 0.70 -4.98
C ASN A 174 14.35 -0.48 -4.40
N PHE A 175 13.02 -0.41 -4.46
CA PHE A 175 12.11 -1.50 -4.15
C PHE A 175 11.28 -1.82 -5.40
N LEU A 176 11.92 -2.49 -6.35
CA LEU A 176 11.41 -2.76 -7.70
C LEU A 176 11.18 -4.27 -7.90
N TYR A 177 10.01 -4.63 -8.43
CA TYR A 177 9.66 -6.02 -8.73
C TYR A 177 9.80 -6.98 -7.54
N ALA A 178 9.64 -6.47 -6.32
CA ALA A 178 9.61 -7.29 -5.13
C ALA A 178 8.46 -8.30 -5.23
N LYS A 179 8.75 -9.55 -4.91
CA LYS A 179 7.84 -10.68 -5.05
C LYS A 179 7.23 -11.00 -3.68
N ASN A 180 5.97 -11.44 -3.70
CA ASN A 180 5.23 -11.88 -2.50
C ASN A 180 5.00 -10.79 -1.44
N THR A 181 5.00 -9.52 -1.85
CA THR A 181 4.84 -8.37 -0.96
C THR A 181 3.48 -8.32 -0.26
N GLU A 182 2.50 -9.10 -0.73
CA GLU A 182 1.18 -9.25 -0.14
C GLU A 182 1.21 -9.86 1.28
N ASN A 183 2.27 -10.59 1.64
CA ASN A 183 2.46 -11.14 2.99
C ASN A 183 2.90 -10.09 4.01
N ILE A 184 3.42 -8.96 3.55
CA ILE A 184 3.88 -7.87 4.42
C ILE A 184 2.65 -7.21 5.07
N ARG A 185 2.64 -7.21 6.41
CA ARG A 185 1.61 -6.63 7.27
C ARG A 185 2.01 -5.27 7.83
N GLU A 186 3.30 -4.96 7.84
CA GLU A 186 3.82 -3.68 8.30
C GLU A 186 5.05 -3.29 7.48
N ILE A 187 5.04 -2.07 6.94
CA ILE A 187 6.20 -1.46 6.30
C ILE A 187 6.26 0.02 6.67
N SER A 188 7.36 0.45 7.28
CA SER A 188 7.50 1.83 7.73
C SER A 188 8.86 2.43 7.42
N PHE A 189 8.81 3.62 6.83
CA PHE A 189 9.93 4.51 6.52
C PHE A 189 9.88 5.78 7.37
N LYS A 190 9.14 5.75 8.49
CA LYS A 190 8.89 6.92 9.30
C LYS A 190 10.19 7.57 9.79
N TYR A 191 10.25 8.90 9.74
CA TYR A 191 11.42 9.71 10.09
C TYR A 191 12.67 9.53 9.20
N SER A 192 12.56 8.80 8.09
CA SER A 192 13.70 8.57 7.21
C SER A 192 13.98 9.77 6.28
N ASN A 193 15.25 9.98 5.95
CA ASN A 193 15.72 11.00 5.03
C ASN A 193 16.27 10.38 3.75
N PHE A 194 15.62 10.64 2.62
CA PHE A 194 16.05 10.23 1.29
C PHE A 194 16.63 11.45 0.58
N ASN A 195 17.96 11.56 0.52
CA ASN A 195 18.63 12.62 -0.23
C ASN A 195 18.82 12.27 -1.71
N GLY A 196 18.80 10.98 -2.08
CA GLY A 196 18.70 10.53 -3.48
C GLY A 196 17.26 10.23 -3.90
N TYR A 197 17.08 9.36 -4.89
CA TYR A 197 15.75 8.96 -5.38
C TYR A 197 15.16 7.83 -4.51
N CYS A 198 13.84 7.70 -4.53
CA CYS A 198 13.14 6.62 -3.82
C CYS A 198 12.09 6.01 -4.74
N GLU A 199 12.23 4.72 -5.02
CA GLU A 199 11.34 3.99 -5.92
C GLU A 199 10.70 2.83 -5.18
N ILE A 200 9.36 2.89 -5.07
CA ILE A 200 8.52 1.81 -4.54
C ILE A 200 7.48 1.52 -5.61
N THR A 201 7.87 0.73 -6.62
CA THR A 201 7.04 0.49 -7.79
C THR A 201 6.68 -0.98 -7.96
N ASN A 202 5.57 -1.23 -8.67
CA ASN A 202 5.09 -2.58 -9.01
C ASN A 202 5.04 -3.55 -7.81
N SER A 203 4.66 -3.03 -6.64
CA SER A 203 4.61 -3.77 -5.38
C SER A 203 3.22 -3.66 -4.78
N SER A 204 2.69 -4.78 -4.27
CA SER A 204 1.35 -4.86 -3.69
C SER A 204 1.44 -5.27 -2.22
N PHE A 205 1.11 -4.36 -1.31
CA PHE A 205 1.16 -4.55 0.14
C PHE A 205 -0.24 -4.74 0.71
N SER A 206 -0.39 -5.67 1.65
CA SER A 206 -1.62 -5.86 2.42
C SER A 206 -1.80 -4.85 3.57
N CYS A 207 -0.88 -3.89 3.66
CA CYS A 207 -0.88 -2.79 4.60
C CYS A 207 -0.62 -1.45 3.90
N VAL A 208 -0.81 -0.35 4.62
CA VAL A 208 -0.51 0.98 4.10
C VAL A 208 0.96 1.30 4.35
N VAL A 209 1.71 1.59 3.29
CA VAL A 209 3.12 1.99 3.40
C VAL A 209 3.23 3.30 4.19
N ASP A 210 3.99 3.27 5.28
CA ASP A 210 4.18 4.42 6.14
C ASP A 210 5.38 5.26 5.71
N LEU A 211 5.12 6.30 4.91
CA LEU A 211 6.08 7.34 4.54
C LEU A 211 5.91 8.61 5.39
N THR A 212 5.21 8.54 6.53
CA THR A 212 4.95 9.74 7.34
C THR A 212 6.25 10.29 7.91
N GLN A 213 6.34 11.63 8.01
CA GLN A 213 7.52 12.32 8.56
C GLN A 213 8.84 12.00 7.83
N THR A 214 8.78 11.53 6.58
CA THR A 214 9.97 11.40 5.72
C THR A 214 10.39 12.75 5.15
N LYS A 215 11.70 12.94 4.99
CA LYS A 215 12.25 13.99 4.11
C LYS A 215 12.60 13.37 2.76
N MET A 216 12.11 13.96 1.68
CA MET A 216 12.36 13.53 0.30
C MET A 216 13.02 14.68 -0.44
N ALA A 217 14.27 14.52 -0.88
CA ALA A 217 14.98 15.53 -1.65
C ALA A 217 14.65 15.46 -3.15
N ASN A 218 14.36 14.27 -3.67
CA ASN A 218 14.03 14.03 -5.07
C ASN A 218 12.63 13.42 -5.24
N HIS A 219 12.28 13.16 -6.50
CA HIS A 219 11.04 12.48 -6.87
C HIS A 219 10.93 11.09 -6.24
N VAL A 220 9.72 10.73 -5.80
CA VAL A 220 9.40 9.41 -5.25
C VAL A 220 8.50 8.68 -6.23
N SER A 221 8.96 7.62 -6.87
CA SER A 221 8.11 6.87 -7.79
C SER A 221 7.18 5.91 -7.02
N LEU A 222 5.87 6.05 -7.25
CA LEU A 222 4.80 5.23 -6.67
C LEU A 222 4.04 4.44 -7.74
N GLU A 223 4.64 4.28 -8.92
CA GLU A 223 4.01 3.61 -10.06
C GLU A 223 3.65 2.15 -9.74
N GLY A 224 2.42 1.74 -10.02
CA GLY A 224 1.99 0.37 -9.73
C GLY A 224 1.90 -0.01 -8.24
N LEU A 225 2.10 0.93 -7.31
CA LEU A 225 2.03 0.66 -5.86
C LEU A 225 0.59 0.35 -5.40
N VAL A 226 0.30 -0.85 -4.95
CA VAL A 226 -1.01 -1.17 -4.36
C VAL A 226 -0.84 -1.29 -2.86
N CYS A 227 -1.59 -0.50 -2.10
CA CYS A 227 -1.62 -0.57 -0.64
C CYS A 227 -3.07 -0.62 -0.19
N GLU A 228 -3.45 -1.67 0.51
CA GLU A 228 -4.77 -1.78 1.14
C GLU A 228 -4.61 -1.80 2.66
N PRO A 229 -5.47 -1.11 3.42
CA PRO A 229 -5.43 -1.22 4.87
C PRO A 229 -5.89 -2.62 5.30
N ILE A 230 -5.36 -3.11 6.42
CA ILE A 230 -5.86 -4.34 7.04
C ILE A 230 -7.29 -4.06 7.54
N GLU A 231 -8.27 -4.65 6.86
CA GLU A 231 -9.69 -4.52 7.19
C GLU A 231 -10.13 -5.66 8.14
N VAL A 232 -10.92 -5.33 9.17
CA VAL A 232 -11.34 -6.30 10.21
C VAL A 232 -12.80 -6.76 10.04
N SER A 233 -13.56 -6.20 9.10
CA SER A 233 -15.01 -6.44 8.98
C SER A 233 -15.38 -7.13 7.67
N HIS A 234 -16.18 -8.20 7.80
CA HIS A 234 -16.69 -9.01 6.67
C HIS A 234 -17.84 -8.32 5.90
N TYR A 235 -18.51 -7.33 6.51
CA TYR A 235 -19.64 -6.64 5.88
C TYR A 235 -19.18 -5.40 5.11
N LYS A 236 -19.43 -5.39 3.80
CA LYS A 236 -19.01 -4.35 2.83
C LYS A 236 -19.42 -2.92 3.23
N PHE A 237 -20.48 -2.77 4.04
CA PHE A 237 -21.03 -1.48 4.48
C PHE A 237 -20.65 -1.06 5.91
N LEU A 238 -19.99 -1.94 6.69
CA LEU A 238 -19.51 -1.68 8.05
C LEU A 238 -18.00 -1.92 8.15
N LYS A 239 -17.28 -1.65 7.06
CA LYS A 239 -15.82 -1.73 7.04
C LYS A 239 -15.24 -0.66 7.96
N LYS A 240 -14.64 -1.11 9.06
CA LYS A 240 -13.88 -0.27 10.00
C LYS A 240 -12.40 -0.61 9.82
N THR A 241 -11.59 0.40 9.53
CA THR A 241 -10.13 0.30 9.60
C THR A 241 -9.76 0.28 11.09
N PHE A 242 -8.92 -0.67 11.52
CA PHE A 242 -8.51 -0.75 12.94
C PHE A 242 -7.53 0.36 13.30
N ASP A 243 -6.59 0.63 12.41
CA ASP A 243 -5.47 1.53 12.64
C ASP A 243 -5.80 2.97 12.20
N LYS A 244 -5.79 3.89 13.19
CA LYS A 244 -5.99 5.34 13.00
C LYS A 244 -4.83 5.98 12.22
N ASP A 245 -3.64 5.41 12.28
CA ASP A 245 -2.45 5.96 11.62
C ASP A 245 -2.52 5.80 10.10
N ASN A 246 -3.35 4.89 9.58
CA ASN A 246 -3.61 4.80 8.13
C ASN A 246 -4.11 6.13 7.54
N ILE A 247 -4.78 6.97 8.33
CA ILE A 247 -5.22 8.29 7.88
C ILE A 247 -4.02 9.18 7.53
N SER A 248 -3.02 9.27 8.41
CA SER A 248 -1.83 10.08 8.15
C SER A 248 -0.96 9.46 7.05
N ARG A 249 -0.87 8.13 6.98
CA ARG A 249 -0.17 7.41 5.90
C ARG A 249 -0.77 7.71 4.52
N PHE A 250 -2.10 7.60 4.36
CA PHE A 250 -2.75 7.95 3.09
C PHE A 250 -2.66 9.44 2.75
N ARG A 251 -2.74 10.34 3.73
CA ARG A 251 -2.50 11.78 3.49
C ARG A 251 -1.12 12.02 2.89
N ARG A 252 -0.10 11.36 3.43
CA ARG A 252 1.27 11.48 2.94
C ARG A 252 1.45 10.87 1.56
N LEU A 253 0.89 9.70 1.29
CA LEU A 253 0.90 9.09 -0.04
C LEU A 253 0.19 9.98 -1.08
N LYS A 254 -0.93 10.59 -0.71
CA LYS A 254 -1.64 11.56 -1.54
C LYS A 254 -0.78 12.78 -1.84
N GLU A 255 -0.15 13.39 -0.83
CA GLU A 255 0.76 14.53 -1.00
C GLU A 255 1.89 14.21 -1.98
N LEU A 256 2.51 13.03 -1.86
CA LEU A 256 3.55 12.58 -2.78
C LEU A 256 3.01 12.39 -4.22
N ALA A 257 1.84 11.78 -4.39
CA ALA A 257 1.21 11.62 -5.70
C ALA A 257 0.85 12.97 -6.35
N GLU A 258 0.35 13.94 -5.57
CA GLU A 258 0.07 15.30 -6.03
C GLU A 258 1.35 16.02 -6.48
N ASN A 259 2.43 15.92 -5.69
CA ASN A 259 3.74 16.48 -6.05
C ASN A 259 4.29 15.85 -7.35
N ASN A 260 4.02 14.56 -7.56
CA ASN A 260 4.37 13.84 -8.79
C ASN A 260 3.49 14.19 -9.99
N LYS A 261 2.42 14.96 -9.79
CA LYS A 261 1.36 15.24 -10.78
C LYS A 261 0.62 13.97 -11.24
N ASP A 262 0.62 12.93 -10.42
CA ASP A 262 -0.15 11.70 -10.63
C ASP A 262 -1.55 11.84 -10.00
N HIS A 263 -2.45 12.47 -10.75
CA HIS A 263 -3.78 12.83 -10.27
C HIS A 263 -4.65 11.60 -9.99
N GLU A 264 -4.52 10.53 -10.79
CA GLU A 264 -5.32 9.33 -10.57
C GLU A 264 -4.95 8.67 -9.24
N ARG A 265 -3.66 8.56 -8.95
CA ARG A 265 -3.17 8.05 -7.67
C ARG A 265 -3.54 8.94 -6.50
N ALA A 266 -3.43 10.26 -6.65
CA ALA A 266 -3.86 11.20 -5.63
C ALA A 266 -5.35 11.02 -5.28
N LEU A 267 -6.21 10.83 -6.28
CA LEU A 267 -7.63 10.55 -6.09
C LEU A 267 -7.89 9.18 -5.43
N ASP A 268 -7.12 8.16 -5.81
CA ASP A 268 -7.18 6.84 -5.16
C ASP A 268 -6.82 6.92 -3.67
N PHE A 269 -5.68 7.54 -3.34
CA PHE A 269 -5.25 7.72 -1.95
C PHE A 269 -6.20 8.62 -1.17
N HIS A 270 -6.80 9.65 -1.78
CA HIS A 270 -7.85 10.45 -1.16
C HIS A 270 -9.09 9.61 -0.83
N ALA A 271 -9.56 8.76 -1.74
CA ALA A 271 -10.70 7.88 -1.47
C ALA A 271 -10.40 6.91 -0.32
N LYS A 272 -9.18 6.35 -0.26
CA LYS A 272 -8.72 5.48 0.82
C LYS A 272 -8.54 6.23 2.16
N GLU A 273 -8.03 7.46 2.12
CA GLU A 273 -7.97 8.37 3.27
C GLU A 273 -9.39 8.59 3.85
N MET A 274 -10.36 8.95 3.01
CA MET A 274 -11.72 9.24 3.44
C MET A 274 -12.42 8.03 4.06
N ARG A 275 -12.25 6.84 3.46
CA ARG A 275 -12.73 5.58 4.06
C ARG A 275 -12.09 5.31 5.43
N SER A 276 -10.80 5.61 5.57
CA SER A 276 -10.06 5.40 6.82
C SER A 276 -10.48 6.38 7.92
N LYS A 277 -11.08 7.54 7.58
CA LYS A 277 -11.60 8.51 8.56
C LYS A 277 -12.89 8.07 9.26
N ARG A 278 -13.63 7.13 8.66
CA ARG A 278 -14.91 6.65 9.17
C ARG A 278 -14.74 6.12 10.59
N PHE A 279 -15.61 6.55 11.50
CA PHE A 279 -15.60 6.15 12.92
C PHE A 279 -14.36 6.55 13.73
N HIS A 280 -13.41 7.28 13.14
CA HIS A 280 -12.21 7.79 13.80
C HIS A 280 -12.24 9.31 13.92
N GLU A 281 -12.19 10.01 12.79
CA GLU A 281 -12.31 11.47 12.73
C GLU A 281 -13.74 11.90 12.44
N ASN A 282 -14.45 11.14 11.60
CA ASN A 282 -15.85 11.40 11.26
C ASN A 282 -16.75 10.42 12.04
N THR A 283 -17.26 10.87 13.18
CA THR A 283 -18.04 10.04 14.13
C THR A 283 -19.51 10.44 14.22
N THR A 284 -19.91 11.59 13.66
CA THR A 284 -21.30 12.04 13.71
C THR A 284 -22.16 11.24 12.73
N TYR A 285 -23.40 10.93 13.12
CA TYR A 285 -24.33 10.19 12.27
C TYR A 285 -24.58 10.89 10.94
N THR A 286 -24.73 12.22 10.95
CA THR A 286 -24.91 13.03 9.74
C THR A 286 -23.66 13.01 8.87
N GLY A 287 -22.48 13.17 9.46
CA GLY A 287 -21.21 13.12 8.74
C GLY A 287 -20.95 11.77 8.09
N LEU A 288 -21.24 10.67 8.80
CA LEU A 288 -21.15 9.32 8.25
C LEU A 288 -22.15 9.09 7.12
N PHE A 289 -23.40 9.55 7.27
CA PHE A 289 -24.42 9.43 6.21
C PHE A 289 -23.96 10.09 4.90
N PHE A 290 -23.45 11.32 4.97
CA PHE A 290 -22.96 12.02 3.77
C PHE A 290 -21.71 11.35 3.19
N ASP A 291 -20.79 10.89 4.03
CA ASP A 291 -19.58 10.19 3.59
C ASP A 291 -19.90 8.87 2.86
N TYR A 292 -20.77 8.03 3.45
CA TYR A 292 -21.22 6.79 2.81
C TYR A 292 -21.97 7.06 1.50
N SER A 293 -22.83 8.09 1.48
CA SER A 293 -23.55 8.49 0.26
C SER A 293 -22.58 8.91 -0.85
N PHE A 294 -21.54 9.68 -0.51
CA PHE A 294 -20.54 10.15 -1.46
C PHE A 294 -19.67 9.00 -2.01
N ASP A 295 -19.25 8.05 -1.18
CA ASP A 295 -18.53 6.84 -1.62
C ASP A 295 -19.43 5.96 -2.52
N LEU A 296 -20.67 5.70 -2.09
CA LEU A 296 -21.61 4.87 -2.82
C LEU A 296 -21.92 5.44 -4.20
N LEU A 297 -22.26 6.73 -4.25
CA LEU A 297 -22.73 7.37 -5.49
C LEU A 297 -21.60 7.77 -6.42
N SER A 298 -20.38 8.01 -5.94
CA SER A 298 -19.32 8.58 -6.78
C SER A 298 -17.91 8.02 -6.57
N ASN A 299 -17.71 7.11 -5.60
CA ASN A 299 -16.37 6.67 -5.18
C ASN A 299 -15.47 7.88 -4.85
N TYR A 300 -15.99 8.81 -4.03
CA TYR A 300 -15.32 10.08 -3.71
C TYR A 300 -14.96 10.93 -4.94
N GLY A 301 -15.84 10.96 -5.95
CA GLY A 301 -15.63 11.70 -7.19
C GLY A 301 -14.70 11.01 -8.19
N ARG A 302 -14.36 9.73 -8.00
CA ARG A 302 -13.54 8.95 -8.94
C ARG A 302 -14.36 8.22 -10.01
N SER A 303 -15.66 7.99 -9.80
CA SER A 303 -16.52 7.26 -10.74
C SER A 303 -17.55 8.16 -11.39
N GLU A 304 -17.51 8.24 -12.72
CA GLU A 304 -18.54 8.87 -13.56
C GLU A 304 -19.77 7.95 -13.78
N LEU A 305 -19.57 6.63 -13.74
CA LEU A 305 -20.60 5.66 -14.06
C LEU A 305 -21.60 5.42 -12.92
N ARG A 306 -21.14 5.40 -11.66
CA ARG A 306 -22.01 5.21 -10.48
C ARG A 306 -23.12 6.28 -10.38
N PRO A 307 -22.84 7.59 -10.49
CA PRO A 307 -23.89 8.59 -10.40
C PRO A 307 -24.80 8.59 -11.64
N PHE A 308 -24.27 8.21 -12.81
CA PHE A 308 -25.09 8.01 -14.01
C PHE A 308 -26.09 6.87 -13.86
N ILE A 309 -25.65 5.70 -13.36
CA ILE A 309 -26.54 4.57 -13.08
C ILE A 309 -27.58 4.97 -12.03
N ALA A 310 -27.18 5.65 -10.96
CA ALA A 310 -28.10 6.13 -9.92
C ALA A 310 -29.16 7.06 -10.51
N LEU A 311 -28.79 7.91 -11.47
CA LEU A 311 -29.70 8.82 -12.16
C LEU A 311 -30.74 8.05 -13.01
N VAL A 312 -30.31 7.01 -13.74
CA VAL A 312 -31.22 6.11 -14.45
C VAL A 312 -32.16 5.39 -13.48
N VAL A 313 -31.65 4.87 -12.36
CA VAL A 313 -32.48 4.20 -11.35
C VAL A 313 -33.53 5.14 -10.77
N ILE A 314 -33.14 6.37 -10.41
CA ILE A 314 -34.08 7.37 -9.88
C ILE A 314 -35.14 7.74 -10.91
N TRP A 315 -34.76 7.87 -12.19
CA TRP A 315 -35.71 8.12 -13.27
C TRP A 315 -36.81 7.05 -13.31
N PHE A 316 -36.45 5.77 -13.28
CA PHE A 316 -37.43 4.68 -13.28
C PHE A 316 -38.23 4.59 -11.98
N LEU A 317 -37.58 4.72 -10.81
CA LEU A 317 -38.27 4.63 -9.51
C LEU A 317 -39.34 5.72 -9.35
N PHE A 318 -39.02 6.97 -9.70
CA PHE A 318 -40.01 8.05 -9.62
C PHE A 318 -41.12 7.91 -10.66
N ALA A 319 -40.81 7.41 -11.86
CA ALA A 319 -41.85 7.08 -12.85
C ALA A 319 -42.85 6.06 -12.29
N LEU A 320 -42.38 5.02 -11.59
CA LEU A 320 -43.26 4.06 -10.91
C LEU A 320 -44.09 4.72 -9.79
N PHE A 321 -43.50 5.60 -8.98
CA PHE A 321 -44.25 6.34 -7.96
C PHE A 321 -45.34 7.23 -8.57
N TYR A 322 -45.05 7.95 -9.65
CA TYR A 322 -46.03 8.79 -10.34
C TYR A 322 -47.14 7.96 -10.98
N LEU A 323 -46.81 6.78 -11.52
CA LEU A 323 -47.79 5.84 -12.06
C LEU A 323 -48.77 5.36 -10.96
N LEU A 324 -48.26 5.03 -9.78
CA LEU A 324 -49.03 4.53 -8.64
C LEU A 324 -49.95 5.59 -8.01
N ILE A 325 -49.46 6.84 -7.93
CA ILE A 325 -50.21 7.95 -7.30
C ILE A 325 -51.21 8.58 -8.28
N SER A 326 -51.08 8.33 -9.59
CA SER A 326 -51.95 8.92 -10.61
C SER A 326 -53.42 8.50 -10.40
N PRO A 327 -54.35 9.47 -10.25
CA PRO A 327 -55.77 9.20 -9.96
C PRO A 327 -56.55 8.64 -11.15
N ILE A 328 -55.95 8.62 -12.34
CA ILE A 328 -56.60 8.17 -13.57
C ILE A 328 -56.60 6.63 -13.60
N ALA A 329 -57.76 6.02 -13.39
CA ALA A 329 -57.94 4.59 -13.50
C ALA A 329 -57.77 4.13 -14.95
N THR A 330 -57.00 3.06 -15.16
CA THR A 330 -56.78 2.43 -16.47
C THR A 330 -57.28 1.00 -16.42
N VAL A 331 -58.06 0.59 -17.42
CA VAL A 331 -58.80 -0.69 -17.42
C VAL A 331 -58.16 -1.71 -18.36
N CYS A 332 -57.34 -1.28 -19.32
CA CYS A 332 -56.72 -2.12 -20.34
C CYS A 332 -55.18 -2.06 -20.31
N PHE A 333 -54.53 -3.16 -20.75
CA PHE A 333 -53.07 -3.29 -20.78
C PHE A 333 -52.39 -2.21 -21.63
N ASP A 334 -52.91 -1.90 -22.81
CA ASP A 334 -52.39 -0.83 -23.67
C ASP A 334 -52.47 0.55 -22.98
N GLY A 335 -53.52 0.77 -22.19
CA GLY A 335 -53.67 1.97 -21.36
C GLY A 335 -52.59 2.07 -20.28
N TYR A 336 -52.20 0.94 -19.67
CA TYR A 336 -51.08 0.90 -18.73
C TYR A 336 -49.74 1.20 -19.39
N CYS A 337 -49.47 0.67 -20.58
CA CYS A 337 -48.24 0.95 -21.32
C CYS A 337 -48.11 2.44 -21.68
N LEU A 338 -49.20 3.06 -22.16
CA LEU A 338 -49.24 4.50 -22.44
C LEU A 338 -49.05 5.31 -21.16
N LYS A 339 -49.72 4.94 -20.07
CA LYS A 339 -49.60 5.62 -18.77
C LYS A 339 -48.18 5.52 -18.20
N LEU A 340 -47.52 4.37 -18.37
CA LEU A 340 -46.12 4.17 -18.01
C LEU A 340 -45.20 5.07 -18.85
N GLY A 341 -45.44 5.16 -20.16
CA GLY A 341 -44.70 6.07 -21.05
C GLY A 341 -44.82 7.54 -20.61
N GLU A 342 -46.01 7.97 -20.24
CA GLU A 342 -46.23 9.33 -19.69
C GLU A 342 -45.55 9.53 -18.33
N ALA A 343 -45.58 8.52 -17.45
CA ALA A 343 -44.90 8.60 -16.16
C ALA A 343 -43.36 8.65 -16.31
N LEU A 344 -42.81 7.91 -17.28
CA LEU A 344 -41.40 7.99 -17.66
C LEU A 344 -41.04 9.35 -18.24
N SER A 345 -41.87 9.90 -19.13
CA SER A 345 -41.69 11.25 -19.69
C SER A 345 -41.77 12.33 -18.61
N PHE A 346 -42.74 12.24 -17.70
CA PHE A 346 -42.87 13.17 -16.58
C PHE A 346 -41.65 13.13 -15.66
N SER A 347 -41.24 11.92 -15.24
CA SER A 347 -40.06 11.70 -14.39
C SER A 347 -38.78 12.16 -15.08
N GLY A 348 -38.57 11.80 -16.35
CA GLY A 348 -37.40 12.22 -17.13
C GLY A 348 -37.34 13.75 -17.28
N GLY A 349 -38.50 14.38 -17.38
CA GLY A 349 -38.64 15.83 -17.38
C GLY A 349 -38.17 16.51 -16.09
N GLN A 350 -38.30 15.83 -14.93
CA GLN A 350 -37.79 16.32 -13.64
C GLN A 350 -36.29 16.07 -13.46
N VAL A 351 -35.75 15.02 -14.07
CA VAL A 351 -34.30 14.73 -14.01
C VAL A 351 -33.50 15.83 -14.69
N ILE A 352 -33.95 16.32 -15.86
CA ILE A 352 -33.24 17.36 -16.64
C ILE A 352 -34.13 18.59 -16.85
N PRO A 353 -34.34 19.45 -15.84
CA PRO A 353 -35.38 20.47 -15.87
C PRO A 353 -35.13 21.65 -16.84
N ILE A 354 -33.92 21.76 -17.41
CA ILE A 354 -33.48 22.95 -18.17
C ILE A 354 -33.71 22.81 -19.69
N ILE A 355 -33.82 21.58 -20.22
CA ILE A 355 -33.96 21.37 -21.68
C ILE A 355 -35.41 21.68 -22.12
N PRO A 356 -35.65 22.40 -23.23
CA PRO A 356 -37.00 22.72 -23.69
C PRO A 356 -37.93 21.50 -23.82
N GLY A 357 -37.41 20.38 -24.35
CA GLY A 357 -38.15 19.12 -24.43
C GLY A 357 -38.62 18.57 -23.08
N SER A 358 -37.88 18.84 -22.00
CA SER A 358 -38.24 18.40 -20.65
C SER A 358 -39.36 19.23 -20.04
N GLN A 359 -39.43 20.52 -20.37
CA GLN A 359 -40.52 21.40 -19.96
C GLN A 359 -41.83 21.00 -20.64
N LEU A 360 -41.76 20.72 -21.94
CA LEU A 360 -42.89 20.23 -22.73
C LEU A 360 -43.38 18.88 -22.22
N ALA A 361 -42.48 17.92 -22.03
CA ALA A 361 -42.82 16.59 -21.49
C ALA A 361 -43.53 16.69 -20.13
N ARG A 362 -43.05 17.55 -19.22
CA ARG A 362 -43.74 17.77 -17.93
C ARG A 362 -45.14 18.34 -18.10
N ALA A 363 -45.29 19.39 -18.91
CA ALA A 363 -46.58 20.05 -19.10
C ALA A 363 -47.63 19.12 -19.72
N GLU A 364 -47.23 18.29 -20.68
CA GLU A 364 -48.11 17.31 -21.31
C GLU A 364 -48.47 16.16 -20.36
N SER A 365 -47.49 15.59 -19.67
CA SER A 365 -47.73 14.45 -18.80
C SER A 365 -48.51 14.84 -17.53
N ILE A 366 -48.48 16.10 -17.06
CA ILE A 366 -49.36 16.57 -15.96
C ILE A 366 -50.84 16.43 -16.34
N LYS A 367 -51.21 16.79 -17.58
CA LYS A 367 -52.59 16.67 -18.07
C LYS A 367 -53.02 15.21 -18.16
N LYS A 368 -52.13 14.36 -18.65
CA LYS A 368 -52.41 12.93 -18.91
C LYS A 368 -52.31 12.04 -17.67
N LEU A 369 -51.55 12.40 -16.64
CA LEU A 369 -51.38 11.61 -15.41
C LEU A 369 -52.21 12.13 -14.25
N PHE A 370 -52.42 13.45 -14.14
CA PHE A 370 -53.02 14.08 -12.96
C PHE A 370 -54.20 14.99 -13.31
N SER A 371 -54.74 14.88 -14.53
CA SER A 371 -55.86 15.69 -15.02
C SER A 371 -55.62 17.21 -14.92
N GLY A 372 -54.35 17.64 -14.92
CA GLY A 372 -53.98 19.05 -14.76
C GLY A 372 -53.77 19.52 -13.31
N ASN A 373 -54.12 18.71 -12.31
CA ASN A 373 -54.09 19.12 -10.89
C ASN A 373 -52.99 18.39 -10.12
N LEU A 374 -51.98 19.14 -9.67
CA LEU A 374 -50.90 18.61 -8.83
C LEU A 374 -51.25 18.79 -7.36
N THR A 375 -51.25 17.69 -6.61
CA THR A 375 -51.41 17.75 -5.15
C THR A 375 -50.11 18.21 -4.49
N PRO A 376 -50.16 18.75 -3.26
CA PRO A 376 -48.95 19.16 -2.52
C PRO A 376 -47.90 18.03 -2.39
N LEU A 377 -48.35 16.78 -2.27
CA LEU A 377 -47.47 15.61 -2.22
C LEU A 377 -46.70 15.42 -3.53
N ILE A 378 -47.35 15.56 -4.68
CA ILE A 378 -46.69 15.41 -5.99
C ILE A 378 -45.68 16.55 -6.19
N HIS A 379 -46.03 17.78 -5.78
CA HIS A 379 -45.09 18.90 -5.78
C HIS A 379 -43.83 18.56 -4.98
N LEU A 380 -43.98 18.11 -3.73
CA LEU A 380 -42.85 17.70 -2.89
C LEU A 380 -41.98 16.63 -3.56
N LEU A 381 -42.59 15.61 -4.18
CA LEU A 381 -41.86 14.57 -4.89
C LEU A 381 -41.09 15.10 -6.10
N THR A 382 -41.69 15.99 -6.89
CA THR A 382 -40.99 16.61 -8.04
C THR A 382 -39.80 17.47 -7.61
N PHE A 383 -39.95 18.23 -6.52
CA PHE A 383 -38.83 18.99 -5.94
C PHE A 383 -37.72 18.07 -5.46
N LEU A 384 -38.07 17.01 -4.73
CA LEU A 384 -37.11 16.05 -4.19
C LEU A 384 -36.37 15.29 -5.31
N GLN A 385 -37.09 14.85 -6.35
CA GLN A 385 -36.47 14.22 -7.53
C GLN A 385 -35.51 15.17 -8.23
N SER A 386 -35.92 16.43 -8.45
CA SER A 386 -35.08 17.44 -9.11
C SER A 386 -33.82 17.72 -8.29
N LEU A 387 -33.94 17.81 -6.97
CA LEU A 387 -32.82 18.04 -6.07
C LEU A 387 -31.81 16.89 -6.12
N ILE A 388 -32.27 15.63 -6.03
CA ILE A 388 -31.37 14.47 -6.10
C ILE A 388 -30.72 14.39 -7.49
N SER A 389 -31.48 14.63 -8.55
CA SER A 389 -30.96 14.62 -9.93
C SER A 389 -29.87 15.68 -10.12
N PHE A 390 -30.08 16.89 -9.58
CA PHE A 390 -29.08 17.95 -9.59
C PHE A 390 -27.80 17.54 -8.85
N THR A 391 -27.91 16.92 -7.67
CA THR A 391 -26.75 16.40 -6.94
C THR A 391 -26.01 15.33 -7.75
N LEU A 392 -26.72 14.41 -8.41
CA LEU A 392 -26.09 13.38 -9.25
C LEU A 392 -25.39 13.97 -10.48
N PHE A 393 -25.97 14.97 -11.14
CA PHE A 393 -25.30 15.70 -12.21
C PHE A 393 -24.05 16.42 -11.72
N PHE A 394 -24.11 17.03 -10.54
CA PHE A 394 -22.93 17.63 -9.92
C PHE A 394 -21.83 16.58 -9.68
N LEU A 395 -22.18 15.38 -9.21
CA LEU A 395 -21.22 14.29 -9.02
C LEU A 395 -20.62 13.78 -10.33
N ILE A 396 -21.42 13.69 -11.41
CA ILE A 396 -20.91 13.38 -12.76
C ILE A 396 -19.93 14.49 -13.20
N GLY A 397 -20.31 15.75 -13.03
CA GLY A 397 -19.47 16.90 -13.35
C GLY A 397 -18.15 16.90 -12.56
N LEU A 398 -18.20 16.57 -11.26
CA LEU A 398 -17.01 16.44 -10.42
C LEU A 398 -16.10 15.31 -10.89
N ALA A 399 -16.66 14.15 -11.25
CA ALA A 399 -15.87 13.02 -11.78
C ALA A 399 -15.23 13.37 -13.13
N LEU A 400 -15.97 14.02 -14.03
CA LEU A 400 -15.43 14.51 -15.31
C LEU A 400 -14.34 15.56 -15.09
N ARG A 401 -14.54 16.48 -14.15
CA ARG A 401 -13.55 17.48 -13.76
C ARG A 401 -12.27 16.82 -13.25
N ASN A 402 -12.39 15.83 -12.37
CA ASN A 402 -11.27 15.08 -11.82
C ASN A 402 -10.53 14.29 -12.92
N ARG A 403 -11.26 13.73 -13.89
CA ARG A 403 -10.69 12.92 -14.97
C ARG A 403 -10.00 13.75 -16.05
N PHE A 404 -10.62 14.83 -16.50
CA PHE A 404 -10.14 15.67 -17.60
C PHE A 404 -9.40 16.93 -17.13
N ARG A 405 -9.37 17.18 -15.82
CA ARG A 405 -8.70 18.32 -15.19
C ARG A 405 -9.18 19.66 -15.75
N ILE A 406 -10.50 19.82 -15.82
CA ILE A 406 -11.18 21.04 -16.29
C ILE A 406 -11.40 22.02 -15.13
#